data_AF-U4UEN6-F1
#
_entry.id   AF-U4UEN6-F1
#
_cell.length_a   1.000
_cell.length_b   1.000
_cell.length_c   1.000
_cell.angle_alpha   90.00
_cell.angle_beta   90.00
_cell.angle_gamma   90.00
#
_symmetry.space_group_name_H-M   'P 1'
#
loop_
_entity.id
_entity.type
_entity.pdbx_description
1 polymer ?
#
loop_
_entity_poly.entity_id
_entity_poly.type
_entity_poly.pdbx_seq_one_letter_code
_entity_poly.pdbx_strand_id
1 'polypeptide(L)'
;MYVYGFIKIVAHVNLGTALIAAGRCEEAAAILRKASQLDGVGVKDRREHENAKVSALLQLGALHSDQGELQKALAVYREAALNLPDHYPPQV
;
A
#
# COMPACT_ATOMS: atom_id res chain seq x y z
N MET A 1 -0.03 18.73 15.72
CA MET A 1 0.53 17.38 15.97
C MET A 1 -0.36 16.35 15.27
N TYR A 2 -0.23 16.15 13.95
CA TYR A 2 -1.18 15.36 13.13
C TYR A 2 -0.51 14.68 11.91
N VAL A 3 0.68 14.12 12.10
CA VAL A 3 1.45 13.38 11.05
C VAL A 3 1.23 11.85 11.16
N TYR A 4 0.39 11.40 12.09
CA TYR A 4 0.29 9.99 12.49
C TYR A 4 -0.34 9.05 11.45
N GLY A 5 -1.25 9.55 10.61
CA GLY A 5 -1.91 8.71 9.58
C GLY A 5 -0.96 8.32 8.45
N PHE A 6 -0.29 9.32 7.87
CA PHE A 6 0.70 9.14 6.80
C PHE A 6 1.90 8.30 7.26
N ILE A 7 2.51 8.63 8.41
CA ILE A 7 3.67 7.89 8.94
C ILE A 7 3.31 6.43 9.21
N LYS A 8 2.06 6.14 9.66
CA LYS A 8 1.62 4.76 9.86
C LYS A 8 1.60 3.96 8.57
N ILE A 9 1.08 4.51 7.47
CA ILE A 9 1.03 3.78 6.19
C ILE A 9 2.45 3.51 5.69
N VAL A 10 3.32 4.52 5.68
CA VAL A 10 4.71 4.37 5.24
C VAL A 10 5.47 3.34 6.10
N ALA A 11 5.26 3.33 7.41
CA ALA A 11 5.87 2.34 8.30
C ALA A 11 5.38 0.91 8.00
N HIS A 12 4.09 0.72 7.69
CA HIS A 12 3.56 -0.58 7.31
C HIS A 12 4.09 -1.03 5.94
N VAL A 13 4.26 -0.09 5.00
CA VAL A 13 4.86 -0.37 3.69
C VAL A 13 6.29 -0.87 3.84
N ASN A 14 7.14 -0.15 4.60
CA ASN A 14 8.52 -0.57 4.84
C ASN A 14 8.61 -1.90 5.60
N LEU A 15 7.70 -2.13 6.56
CA LEU A 15 7.59 -3.41 7.24
C LEU A 15 7.20 -4.54 6.27
N GLY A 16 6.25 -4.29 5.37
CA GLY A 16 5.88 -5.20 4.29
C GLY A 16 7.07 -5.57 3.43
N THR A 17 7.83 -4.58 2.94
CA THR A 17 9.05 -4.81 2.15
C THR A 17 10.08 -5.65 2.91
N ALA A 18 10.31 -5.37 4.19
CA ALA A 18 11.23 -6.16 5.02
C ALA A 18 10.75 -7.60 5.24
N LEU A 19 9.44 -7.80 5.41
CA LEU A 19 8.84 -9.14 5.54
C LEU A 19 8.94 -9.93 4.23
N ILE A 20 8.77 -9.29 3.07
CA ILE A 20 8.99 -9.91 1.75
C ILE A 20 10.44 -10.36 1.63
N ALA A 21 11.40 -9.49 1.97
CA ALA A 21 12.82 -9.84 1.96
C ALA A 21 13.17 -11.00 2.91
N ALA A 22 12.42 -11.14 4.01
CA ALA A 22 12.55 -12.25 4.96
C ALA A 22 11.77 -13.52 4.54
N GLY A 23 11.11 -13.54 3.37
CA GLY A 23 10.30 -14.67 2.89
C GLY A 23 8.95 -14.84 3.60
N ARG A 24 8.55 -13.89 4.45
CA ARG A 24 7.30 -13.92 5.25
C ARG A 24 6.16 -13.24 4.49
N CYS A 25 5.86 -13.77 3.31
CA CYS A 25 4.96 -13.14 2.35
C CYS A 25 3.51 -13.02 2.86
N GLU A 26 2.98 -13.99 3.59
CA GLU A 26 1.61 -13.87 4.14
C GLU A 26 1.46 -12.72 5.13
N GLU A 27 2.46 -12.52 5.99
CA GLU A 27 2.47 -11.43 6.95
C GLU A 27 2.66 -10.08 6.26
N ALA A 28 3.52 -10.03 5.24
CA ALA A 28 3.66 -8.85 4.40
C ALA A 28 2.30 -8.47 3.75
N ALA A 29 1.58 -9.46 3.20
CA ALA A 29 0.29 -9.23 2.58
C ALA A 29 -0.76 -8.70 3.56
N ALA A 30 -0.81 -9.23 4.78
CA ALA A 30 -1.71 -8.77 5.83
C ALA A 30 -1.41 -7.32 6.25
N ILE A 31 -0.13 -6.98 6.44
CA ILE A 31 0.31 -5.64 6.83
C ILE A 31 0.05 -4.61 5.73
N LEU A 32 0.36 -4.94 4.47
CA LEU A 32 0.14 -4.06 3.33
C LEU A 32 -1.37 -3.81 3.09
N ARG A 33 -2.20 -4.84 3.23
CA ARG A 33 -3.66 -4.69 3.14
C ARG A 33 -4.22 -3.85 4.28
N LYS A 34 -3.68 -3.96 5.49
CA LYS A 34 -4.07 -3.08 6.60
C LYS A 34 -3.67 -1.62 6.31
N ALA A 35 -2.51 -1.41 5.71
CA ALA A 35 -2.03 -0.08 5.35
C ALA A 35 -2.93 0.59 4.30
N SER A 36 -3.39 -0.15 3.28
CA SER A 36 -4.32 0.37 2.27
C SER A 36 -5.72 0.69 2.81
N GLN A 37 -6.08 0.16 3.98
CA GLN A 37 -7.37 0.40 4.64
C GLN A 37 -7.31 1.48 5.74
N LEU A 38 -6.14 2.06 6.01
CA LEU A 38 -6.03 3.09 7.05
C LEU A 38 -6.81 4.35 6.63
N ASP A 39 -7.75 4.75 7.48
CA ASP A 39 -8.56 5.94 7.31
C ASP A 39 -7.73 7.21 7.47
N GLY A 40 -7.93 8.15 6.54
CA GLY A 40 -7.30 9.47 6.53
C GLY A 40 -8.06 10.52 7.33
N VAL A 41 -8.91 10.12 8.28
CA VAL A 41 -9.75 11.04 9.04
C VAL A 41 -8.85 11.95 9.89
N GLY A 42 -8.89 13.26 9.61
CA GLY A 42 -8.11 14.28 10.32
C GLY A 42 -6.73 14.60 9.73
N VAL A 43 -6.38 14.09 8.55
CA VAL A 43 -5.11 14.40 7.89
C VAL A 43 -5.24 15.70 7.09
N LYS A 44 -4.34 16.67 7.34
CA LYS A 44 -4.30 17.95 6.61
C LYS A 44 -3.92 17.74 5.14
N ASP A 45 -2.97 16.83 4.88
CA ASP A 45 -2.52 16.42 3.55
C ASP A 45 -3.19 15.12 3.11
N ARG A 46 -4.45 15.24 2.70
CA ARG A 46 -5.23 14.15 2.09
C ARG A 46 -4.49 13.53 0.90
N ARG A 47 -3.77 14.36 0.14
CA ARG A 47 -3.03 13.94 -1.07
C ARG A 47 -1.95 12.91 -0.77
N GLU A 48 -1.11 13.18 0.23
CA GLU A 48 -0.03 12.28 0.65
C GLU A 48 -0.58 10.99 1.27
N HIS A 49 -1.70 11.10 2.01
CA HIS A 49 -2.40 9.94 2.56
C HIS A 49 -2.91 9.00 1.47
N GLU A 50 -3.62 9.53 0.46
CA GLU A 50 -4.11 8.72 -0.67
C GLU A 50 -2.93 8.11 -1.47
N ASN A 51 -1.86 8.87 -1.69
CA ASN A 51 -0.67 8.35 -2.38
C ASN A 51 -0.04 7.17 -1.62
N ALA A 52 0.03 7.26 -0.29
CA ALA A 52 0.58 6.19 0.54
C ALA A 52 -0.30 4.93 0.50
N LYS A 53 -1.64 5.08 0.51
CA LYS A 53 -2.57 3.95 0.39
C LYS A 53 -2.42 3.22 -0.95
N VAL A 54 -2.32 3.98 -2.05
CA VAL A 54 -2.07 3.43 -3.38
C VAL A 54 -0.72 2.71 -3.43
N SER A 55 0.33 3.28 -2.83
CA SER A 55 1.65 2.64 -2.76
C SER A 55 1.59 1.27 -2.04
N ALA A 56 0.83 1.18 -0.95
CA ALA A 56 0.61 -0.08 -0.25
C ALA A 56 -0.12 -1.13 -1.12
N LEU A 57 -1.14 -0.71 -1.90
CA LEU A 57 -1.83 -1.60 -2.84
C LEU A 57 -0.89 -2.08 -3.95
N LEU A 58 -0.05 -1.21 -4.50
CA LEU A 58 0.89 -1.59 -5.56
C LEU A 58 1.92 -2.62 -5.07
N GLN A 59 2.46 -2.44 -3.87
CA GLN A 59 3.36 -3.44 -3.28
C GLN A 59 2.65 -4.77 -2.97
N LEU A 60 1.39 -4.72 -2.54
CA LEU A 60 0.59 -5.93 -2.32
C LEU A 60 0.32 -6.67 -3.64
N GLY A 61 0.03 -5.94 -4.71
CA GLY A 61 -0.15 -6.50 -6.05
C GLY A 61 1.14 -7.16 -6.56
N ALA A 62 2.29 -6.51 -6.36
CA ALA A 62 3.60 -7.03 -6.73
C ALA A 62 3.91 -8.33 -5.99
N LEU A 63 3.69 -8.33 -4.67
CA LEU A 63 3.86 -9.52 -3.84
C LEU A 63 3.02 -10.71 -4.34
N HIS A 64 1.73 -10.50 -4.63
CA HIS A 64 0.89 -11.56 -5.18
C HIS A 64 1.36 -12.03 -6.57
N SER A 65 1.88 -11.12 -7.40
CA SER A 65 2.44 -11.48 -8.72
C SER A 65 3.70 -12.35 -8.57
N ASP A 66 4.59 -11.99 -7.64
CA ASP A 66 5.84 -12.72 -7.37
C ASP A 66 5.57 -14.13 -6.84
N GLN A 67 4.46 -14.31 -6.12
CA GLN A 67 3.98 -15.62 -5.66
C GLN A 67 3.23 -16.42 -6.73
N GLY A 68 3.02 -15.87 -7.93
CA GLY A 68 2.24 -16.50 -8.99
C GLY A 68 0.72 -16.43 -8.81
N GLU A 69 0.24 -15.68 -7.81
CA GLU A 69 -1.19 -15.50 -7.51
C GLU A 69 -1.83 -14.42 -8.39
N LEU A 70 -1.74 -14.60 -9.72
CA LEU A 70 -2.07 -13.58 -10.71
C LEU A 70 -3.49 -13.01 -10.58
N GLN A 71 -4.48 -13.83 -10.19
CA GLN A 71 -5.85 -13.36 -9.98
C GLN A 71 -5.96 -12.36 -8.81
N LYS A 72 -5.23 -12.61 -7.71
CA LYS A 72 -5.19 -11.69 -6.57
C LYS A 72 -4.41 -10.43 -6.91
N ALA A 73 -3.28 -10.57 -7.62
CA ALA A 73 -2.51 -9.45 -8.11
C ALA A 73 -3.36 -8.51 -8.98
N LEU A 74 -4.10 -9.08 -9.96
CA LEU A 74 -5.00 -8.32 -10.83
C LEU A 74 -6.10 -7.59 -10.05
N ALA A 75 -6.71 -8.24 -9.06
CA ALA A 75 -7.72 -7.60 -8.22
C ALA A 75 -7.15 -6.39 -7.47
N VAL A 76 -5.97 -6.56 -6.85
CA VAL A 76 -5.30 -5.51 -6.08
C VAL A 76 -4.82 -4.37 -6.98
N TYR A 77 -4.26 -4.67 -8.17
CA TYR A 77 -3.86 -3.63 -9.11
C TYR A 77 -5.05 -2.83 -9.67
N ARG A 78 -6.19 -3.48 -9.91
CA ARG A 78 -7.43 -2.78 -10.28
C ARG A 78 -7.90 -1.86 -9.17
N GLU A 79 -7.84 -2.32 -7.92
CA GLU A 79 -8.15 -1.48 -6.76
C GLU A 79 -7.21 -0.27 -6.67
N ALA A 80 -5.90 -0.47 -6.88
CA ALA A 80 -4.93 0.62 -6.92
C ALA A 80 -5.22 1.63 -8.04
N ALA A 81 -5.57 1.15 -9.24
CA ALA A 81 -5.91 2.00 -10.37
C ALA A 81 -7.21 2.78 -10.15
N LEU A 82 -8.21 2.19 -9.51
CA LEU A 82 -9.47 2.87 -9.16
C LEU A 82 -9.29 3.94 -8.09
N ASN A 83 -8.34 3.74 -7.18
CA ASN A 83 -8.03 4.68 -6.10
C ASN A 83 -6.86 5.62 -6.44
N LEU A 84 -6.37 5.61 -7.68
CA LEU A 84 -5.27 6.45 -8.10
C LEU A 84 -5.71 7.93 -8.09
N PRO A 85 -5.15 8.79 -7.23
CA PRO A 85 -5.50 10.20 -7.29
C PRO A 85 -4.89 10.86 -8.53
N ASP A 86 -5.57 11.86 -9.09
CA ASP A 86 -5.08 12.60 -10.28
C ASP A 86 -3.69 13.22 -10.09
N HIS A 87 -3.29 13.50 -8.84
CA HIS A 87 -1.99 14.05 -8.48
C HIS A 87 -0.93 12.99 -8.13
N TYR A 88 -1.22 11.71 -8.34
CA TYR A 88 -0.29 10.64 -8.01
C TYR A 88 1.02 10.83 -8.77
N PRO A 89 2.18 10.91 -8.07
CA PRO A 89 3.45 11.11 -8.75
C PRO A 89 3.77 9.87 -9.60
N PRO A 90 4.40 10.05 -10.77
CA PRO A 90 4.90 8.92 -11.54
C PRO A 90 5.88 8.12 -10.68
N GLN A 91 5.74 6.79 -10.69
CA GLN A 91 6.71 5.91 -10.05
C GLN A 91 7.91 5.76 -10.97
N VAL A 92 9.09 6.09 -10.46
CA VAL A 92 10.40 6.01 -11.14
C VAL A 92 11.12 4.71 -10.80
#